data_AF-A0A1I7N992-F1
#
_entry.id   AF-A0A1I7N992-F1
#
_cell.length_a   1.000
_cell.length_b   1.000
_cell.length_c   1.000
_cell.angle_alpha   90.00
_cell.angle_beta   90.00
_cell.angle_gamma   90.00
#
_symmetry.space_group_name_H-M   'P 1'
#
loop_
_entity.id
_entity.type
_entity.pdbx_description
1 polymer ?
#
loop_
_entity_poly.entity_id
_entity_poly.type
_entity_poly.pdbx_seq_one_letter_code
_entity_poly.pdbx_strand_id
1 'polypeptide(L)' 'MTQLRTSDHIATLRQAVLRMDLTPEQVRWHYIQLAHHSTGRNVTKTAEKLGIHRRTLQRVLAKRLPTRSEVSHG' A
#
# COMPACT_ATOMS: atom_id res chain seq x y z
N MET A 1 -24.79 -16.49 0.85
CA MET A 1 -25.10 -15.11 1.28
C MET A 1 -23.81 -14.46 1.75
N THR A 2 -23.30 -13.57 0.88
CA THR A 2 -22.38 -12.44 1.05
C THR A 2 -21.11 -12.57 1.91
N GLN A 3 -19.97 -12.71 1.23
CA GLN A 3 -18.63 -12.37 1.71
C GLN A 3 -18.58 -10.95 2.28
N LEU A 4 -18.48 -10.81 3.60
CA LEU A 4 -18.17 -9.55 4.29
C LEU A 4 -17.12 -9.84 5.38
N ARG A 5 -15.86 -10.02 4.98
CA ARG A 5 -14.73 -10.15 5.92
C ARG A 5 -13.43 -9.54 5.40
N THR A 6 -13.52 -8.44 4.65
CA THR A 6 -12.35 -7.71 4.14
C THR A 6 -12.16 -6.34 4.82
N SER A 7 -13.14 -5.86 5.60
CA SER A 7 -13.18 -4.46 6.04
C SER A 7 -12.41 -4.14 7.33
N ASP A 8 -12.06 -5.12 8.17
CA ASP A 8 -11.44 -4.85 9.49
C ASP A 8 -9.90 -4.77 9.48
N HIS A 9 -9.27 -5.25 8.39
CA HIS A 9 -7.82 -5.23 8.28
C HIS A 9 -7.27 -3.80 8.14
N ILE A 10 -7.99 -2.92 7.44
CA ILE A 10 -7.60 -1.52 7.25
C ILE A 10 -7.65 -0.75 8.58
N ALA A 11 -8.64 -1.01 9.43
CA ALA A 11 -8.77 -0.38 10.75
C ALA A 11 -7.62 -0.81 11.68
N THR A 12 -7.28 -2.10 11.67
CA THR A 12 -6.18 -2.66 12.46
C THR A 12 -4.83 -2.09 12.02
N LEU A 13 -4.58 -2.02 10.70
CA LEU A 13 -3.36 -1.40 10.16
C LEU A 13 -3.28 0.09 10.49
N ARG A 14 -4.40 0.80 10.43
CA ARG A 14 -4.46 2.22 10.78
C ARG A 14 -4.07 2.46 12.24
N GLN A 15 -4.52 1.63 13.18
CA GLN A 15 -4.11 1.75 14.59
C GLN A 15 -2.64 1.39 14.83
N ALA A 16 -2.12 0.35 14.15
CA ALA A 16 -0.71 -0.02 14.27
C ALA A 16 0.23 1.08 13.73
N VAL A 17 -0.13 1.69 12.61
CA VAL A 17 0.59 2.83 12.02
C VAL A 17 0.54 4.06 12.93
N LEU A 18 -0.62 4.39 13.50
CA LEU A 18 -0.72 5.53 14.41
C LEU A 18 0.18 5.38 15.65
N ARG A 19 0.51 4.13 16.04
CA ARG A 19 1.46 3.84 17.12
C ARG A 19 2.93 3.82 16.69
N MET A 20 3.21 3.60 15.40
CA MET A 20 4.54 3.59 14.83
C MET A 20 4.63 4.74 13.85
N ASP A 21 4.98 5.95 14.30
CA ASP A 21 5.08 7.23 13.55
C ASP A 21 5.36 7.08 12.03
N LEU A 22 4.35 6.67 11.27
CA LEU A 22 4.43 6.30 9.86
C LEU A 22 3.47 7.23 9.15
N THR A 23 4.02 8.08 8.30
CA THR A 23 3.23 9.01 7.49
C THR A 23 2.19 8.23 6.67
N PRO A 24 0.96 8.75 6.48
CA PRO A 24 -0.09 8.08 5.69
C PRO A 24 0.37 7.61 4.29
N GLU A 25 1.33 8.32 3.71
CA GLU A 25 1.94 7.99 2.42
C GLU A 25 2.83 6.73 2.47
N GLN A 26 3.52 6.48 3.60
CA GLN A 26 4.32 5.27 3.83
C GLN A 26 3.45 4.03 4.00
N VAL A 27 2.33 4.15 4.70
CA VAL A 27 1.36 3.04 4.85
C VAL A 27 0.82 2.62 3.49
N ARG A 28 0.45 3.61 2.67
CA ARG A 28 -0.06 3.37 1.32
C ARG A 28 1.01 2.66 0.47
N TRP A 29 2.27 3.06 0.60
CA TRP A 29 3.40 2.40 -0.07
C TRP A 29 3.57 0.94 0.37
N HIS A 30 3.61 0.67 1.67
CA HIS A 30 3.72 -0.70 2.20
C HIS A 30 2.55 -1.57 1.78
N TYR A 31 1.33 -1.02 1.80
CA TYR A 31 0.13 -1.73 1.36
C TYR A 31 0.21 -2.10 -0.13
N ILE A 32 0.68 -1.18 -0.97
CA ILE A 32 0.92 -1.42 -2.40
C ILE A 32 1.96 -2.52 -2.61
N GLN A 33 3.08 -2.48 -1.88
CA GLN A 33 4.15 -3.49 -1.99
C GLN A 33 3.69 -4.88 -1.53
N LEU A 34 2.92 -4.94 -0.45
CA LEU A 34 2.39 -6.20 0.07
C LEU A 34 1.39 -6.82 -0.93
N ALA A 35 0.50 -6.00 -1.50
CA ALA A 35 -0.45 -6.44 -2.52
C ALA A 35 0.27 -6.87 -3.82
N HIS A 36 1.33 -6.16 -4.21
CA HIS A 36 2.16 -6.51 -5.35
C HIS A 36 2.90 -7.84 -5.14
N HIS A 37 3.41 -8.09 -3.94
CA HIS A 37 4.04 -9.37 -3.60
C HIS A 37 3.03 -10.52 -3.54
N SER A 38 1.89 -10.30 -2.87
CA SER A 38 0.81 -11.29 -2.73
C SER A 38 0.21 -11.74 -4.06
N THR A 39 0.27 -10.91 -5.10
CA THR A 39 -0.25 -11.21 -6.44
C THR A 39 0.82 -11.69 -7.43
N GLY A 40 2.06 -11.92 -6.97
CA GLY A 40 3.15 -12.40 -7.81
C GLY A 40 3.67 -11.34 -8.79
N ARG A 41 3.73 -10.07 -8.38
CA ARG A 41 4.16 -8.92 -9.19
C ARG A 41 3.23 -8.59 -10.36
N ASN A 42 1.97 -9.03 -10.33
CA ASN A 42 1.00 -8.69 -11.35
C ASN A 42 0.32 -7.34 -11.03
N VAL A 43 0.72 -6.31 -11.77
CA VAL A 43 0.24 -4.92 -11.62
C VAL A 43 -1.28 -4.80 -11.83
N THR A 44 -1.86 -5.60 -12.72
CA THR A 44 -3.31 -5.58 -13.00
C THR A 44 -4.09 -6.15 -11.83
N LYS A 45 -3.72 -7.35 -11.37
CA LYS A 45 -4.37 -7.98 -10.19
C LYS A 45 -4.19 -7.16 -8.92
N THR A 46 -3.06 -6.49 -8.77
CA THR A 46 -2.80 -5.55 -7.66
C THR A 46 -3.72 -4.34 -7.74
N ALA A 47 -3.89 -3.75 -8.93
CA ALA A 47 -4.79 -2.62 -9.16
C ALA A 47 -6.25 -2.99 -8.87
N GLU A 48 -6.70 -4.15 -9.34
CA GLU A 48 -8.03 -4.71 -9.04
C GLU A 48 -8.22 -4.93 -7.53
N LYS A 49 -7.21 -5.47 -6.84
CA LYS A 49 -7.25 -5.71 -5.39
C LYS A 49 -7.24 -4.42 -4.55
N LEU A 50 -6.59 -3.37 -5.03
CA LEU A 50 -6.60 -2.04 -4.41
C LEU A 50 -7.81 -1.18 -4.80
N GLY A 51 -8.57 -1.57 -5.84
CA GLY A 51 -9.67 -0.74 -6.37
C GLY A 51 -9.19 0.58 -6.99
N ILE A 52 -7.93 0.68 -7.41
CA ILE A 52 -7.35 1.88 -8.03
C ILE A 52 -6.98 1.61 -9.49
N HIS A 53 -6.95 2.66 -10.31
CA HIS A 53 -6.49 2.53 -11.70
C HIS A 53 -5.05 2.02 -11.77
N ARG A 54 -4.79 1.04 -12.64
CA ARG A 54 -3.45 0.50 -12.91
C ARG A 54 -2.43 1.58 -13.27
N ARG A 55 -2.86 2.66 -13.95
CA ARG A 55 -1.99 3.82 -14.25
C ARG A 55 -1.54 4.57 -12.99
N THR A 56 -2.42 4.74 -12.01
CA THR A 56 -2.09 5.34 -10.71
C THR A 56 -1.12 4.46 -9.95
N LEU A 57 -1.35 3.14 -9.91
CA LEU A 57 -0.43 2.17 -9.30
C LEU A 57 0.96 2.22 -9.96
N GLN A 58 1.02 2.21 -11.30
CA GLN A 58 2.29 2.37 -12.03
C GLN A 58 2.99 3.68 -11.70
N ARG A 59 2.26 4.79 -11.61
CA ARG A 59 2.83 6.09 -11.28
C ARG A 59 3.39 6.13 -9.86
N VAL A 60 2.71 5.49 -8.91
CA VAL A 60 3.21 5.32 -7.53
C VAL A 60 4.47 4.46 -7.55
N LEU A 61 4.46 3.28 -8.20
CA LEU A 61 5.64 2.41 -8.30
C LEU A 61 6.84 3.08 -9.00
N ALA A 62 6.59 3.93 -10.00
CA ALA A 62 7.62 4.69 -10.70
C ALA A 62 8.18 5.84 -9.86
N LYS A 63 7.31 6.50 -9.08
CA LYS A 63 7.70 7.50 -8.09
C LYS A 63 8.22 6.75 -6.88
N ARG A 64 9.47 6.26 -6.93
CA ARG A 64 10.16 5.63 -5.80
C ARG A 64 9.95 6.53 -4.57
N LEU A 65 9.01 6.16 -3.72
CA LEU A 65 8.84 6.88 -2.47
C LEU A 65 10.05 6.49 -1.63
N PRO A 66 10.81 7.47 -1.11
CA PRO A 66 11.90 7.17 -0.21
C PRO A 66 11.30 6.39 0.97
N THR A 67 11.58 5.09 1.01
CA THR A 67 11.33 4.31 2.22
C THR A 67 12.23 4.91 3.28
N ARG A 68 11.70 5.09 4.50
CA ARG A 68 12.25 5.72 5.74
C ARG A 68 13.77 5.97 5.90
N SER A 69 14.66 5.32 5.17
CA SER A 69 16.10 5.57 5.12
C SER A 69 16.58 6.67 4.15
N GLU A 70 15.76 7.21 3.24
CA GLU A 70 16.21 8.27 2.28
C GLU A 70 15.73 9.69 2.64
N VAL A 71 15.34 9.92 3.90
CA VAL A 71 15.20 11.28 4.45
C VAL A 71 16.47 11.67 5.22
N SER A 72 17.62 11.57 4.55
CA SER A 72 18.82 12.31 4.95
C SER A 72 19.22 13.16 3.76
N HIS A 73 18.61 14.35 3.68
CA HIS A 73 19.11 15.41 2.82
C HIS A 73 20.49 15.81 3.36
N GLY A 74 21.52 15.62 2.53
CA GLY A 74 22.73 16.43 2.53
C GLY A 74 22.70 17.29 1.28
#